data_AF-A0A1D2MNA2-F1
#
_entry.id   AF-A0A1D2MNA2-F1
#
_cell.length_a   1.000
_cell.length_b   1.000
_cell.length_c   1.000
_cell.angle_alpha   90.00
_cell.angle_beta   90.00
_cell.angle_gamma   90.00
#
_symmetry.space_group_name_H-M   'P 1'
#
loop_
_entity.id
_entity.type
_entity.pdbx_description
1 polymer ?
#
loop_
_entity_poly.entity_id
_entity_poly.type
_entity_poly.pdbx_seq_one_letter_code
_entity_poly.pdbx_strand_id
1 'polypeptide(L)'
;MDRCDAKLVQQTCNMFGLDMERPPPLPPSRSYTVAGNTKLGYPQSRIMKMTFPDESTTADMRLMKGEKVVVVGASSRRGHLMVEHKNRTIHVPFQYLELKTAAPE
;
A
#
# COMPACT_ATOMS: atom_id res chain seq x y z
N MET A 1 -32.61 -19.07 8.62
CA MET A 1 -31.86 -17.82 8.34
C MET A 1 -32.80 -16.90 7.61
N ASP A 2 -33.48 -16.03 8.35
CA ASP A 2 -34.38 -15.04 7.79
C ASP A 2 -33.56 -14.06 6.94
N ARG A 3 -33.89 -14.00 5.64
CA ARG A 3 -33.34 -12.97 4.75
C ARG A 3 -33.85 -11.62 5.25
N CYS A 4 -32.95 -10.66 5.43
CA CYS A 4 -33.30 -9.28 5.77
C CYS A 4 -34.36 -8.76 4.75
N ASP A 5 -35.47 -8.18 5.22
CA ASP A 5 -36.54 -7.68 4.35
C ASP A 5 -36.01 -6.55 3.47
N ALA A 6 -35.95 -6.79 2.16
CA ALA A 6 -35.46 -5.84 1.18
C ALA A 6 -36.20 -4.49 1.23
N LYS A 7 -37.50 -4.49 1.58
CA LYS A 7 -38.27 -3.24 1.70
C LYS A 7 -37.82 -2.42 2.90
N LEU A 8 -37.55 -3.06 4.03
CA LEU A 8 -37.03 -2.41 5.23
C LEU A 8 -35.64 -1.83 4.98
N VAL A 9 -34.77 -2.56 4.28
CA VAL A 9 -33.43 -2.08 3.90
C VAL A 9 -33.54 -0.84 3.01
N GLN A 10 -34.35 -0.89 1.95
CA GLN A 10 -34.58 0.25 1.04
C GLN A 10 -35.12 1.48 1.78
N GLN A 11 -36.13 1.30 2.65
CA GLN A 11 -36.71 2.40 3.43
C GLN A 11 -35.68 3.04 4.34
N THR A 12 -34.86 2.23 4.99
CA THR A 12 -33.78 2.70 5.86
C THR A 12 -32.73 3.47 5.06
N CYS A 13 -32.27 2.91 3.95
CA CYS A 13 -31.31 3.56 3.07
C CYS A 13 -31.83 4.92 2.57
N ASN A 14 -33.07 4.99 2.09
CA ASN A 14 -33.70 6.24 1.67
C ASN A 14 -33.79 7.26 2.82
N MET A 15 -34.14 6.81 4.03
CA MET A 15 -34.25 7.68 5.21
C MET A 15 -32.91 8.33 5.60
N PHE A 16 -31.80 7.59 5.46
CA PHE A 16 -30.45 8.07 5.79
C PHE A 16 -29.70 8.64 4.58
N GLY A 17 -30.34 8.74 3.41
CA GLY A 17 -29.69 9.18 2.17
C GLY A 17 -28.55 8.24 1.73
N LEU A 18 -28.61 6.96 2.09
CA LEU A 18 -27.66 5.94 1.67
C LEU A 18 -28.06 5.40 0.31
N ASP A 19 -27.11 5.40 -0.62
CA ASP A 19 -27.26 4.78 -1.92
C ASP A 19 -26.91 3.28 -1.80
N MET A 20 -27.84 2.41 -2.19
CA MET A 20 -27.64 0.95 -2.16
C MET A 20 -26.87 0.41 -3.36
N GLU A 21 -26.89 1.15 -4.48
CA GLU A 21 -26.27 0.73 -5.74
C GLU A 21 -24.83 1.23 -5.83
N ARG A 22 -24.52 2.33 -5.15
CA ARG A 22 -23.19 2.93 -5.18
C ARG A 22 -22.37 2.50 -3.96
N PRO A 23 -21.31 1.70 -4.13
CA PRO A 23 -20.41 1.41 -3.03
C PRO A 23 -19.77 2.71 -2.51
N PRO A 24 -19.44 2.78 -1.21
CA PRO A 24 -18.78 3.93 -0.64
C PRO A 24 -17.42 4.16 -1.34
N PRO A 25 -16.96 5.41 -1.43
CA PRO A 25 -15.63 5.69 -1.97
C PRO A 25 -14.55 4.97 -1.16
N LEU A 26 -13.51 4.52 -1.85
CA LEU A 26 -12.36 3.93 -1.16
C LEU A 26 -11.70 4.98 -0.25
N PRO A 27 -11.26 4.59 0.95
CA PRO A 27 -10.52 5.51 1.80
C PRO A 27 -9.21 5.93 1.11
N PRO A 28 -8.70 7.13 1.41
CA PRO A 28 -7.41 7.57 0.88
C PRO A 28 -6.29 6.61 1.32
N SER A 29 -5.23 6.56 0.53
CA SER A 29 -4.03 5.80 0.88
C SER A 29 -3.50 6.24 2.25
N ARG A 30 -3.27 5.27 3.13
CA ARG A 30 -2.78 5.53 4.49
C ARG A 30 -1.33 6.04 4.42
N SER A 31 -0.98 7.04 5.24
CA SER A 31 0.37 7.63 5.34
C SER A 31 1.35 6.82 6.19
N TYR A 32 1.08 5.53 6.40
CA TYR A 32 1.89 4.63 7.22
C TYR A 32 1.76 3.19 6.72
N THR A 33 2.76 2.37 7.05
CA THR A 33 2.66 0.91 6.93
C THR A 33 2.28 0.31 8.27
N VAL A 34 1.58 -0.82 8.25
CA VAL A 34 1.35 -1.65 9.44
C VAL A 34 2.21 -2.89 9.33
N ALA A 35 3.00 -3.18 10.37
CA ALA A 35 3.74 -4.42 10.52
C ALA A 35 3.41 -5.01 11.89
N GLY A 36 2.79 -6.20 11.90
CA GLY A 36 2.15 -6.73 13.11
C GLY A 36 1.07 -5.77 13.62
N ASN A 37 1.17 -5.36 14.90
CA ASN A 37 0.25 -4.40 15.53
C ASN A 37 0.80 -2.97 15.58
N THR A 38 1.92 -2.70 14.92
CA THR A 38 2.61 -1.40 15.00
C THR A 38 2.41 -0.60 13.72
N LYS A 39 2.08 0.69 13.89
CA LYS A 39 2.05 1.67 12.79
C LYS A 39 3.45 2.25 12.61
N LEU A 40 3.95 2.22 11.39
CA LEU A 40 5.24 2.77 11.01
C LEU A 40 5.02 3.89 10.01
N GLY A 41 5.39 5.11 10.38
CA GLY A 41 5.38 6.26 9.47
C GLY A 41 6.44 6.14 8.39
N TYR A 42 6.39 7.02 7.40
CA TYR A 42 7.47 7.23 6.43
C TYR A 42 8.36 8.41 6.86
N PRO A 43 9.64 8.46 6.46
CA PRO A 43 10.36 7.48 5.63
C PRO A 43 10.73 6.19 6.39
N GLN A 44 10.93 5.10 5.65
CA GLN A 44 11.27 3.77 6.19
C GLN A 44 12.45 3.15 5.45
N SER A 45 13.39 2.55 6.16
CA SER A 45 14.40 1.70 5.55
C SER A 45 13.83 0.30 5.29
N ARG A 46 13.99 -0.20 4.06
CA ARG A 46 13.63 -1.56 3.65
C ARG A 46 14.75 -2.22 2.87
N ILE A 47 14.67 -3.54 2.71
CA ILE A 47 15.61 -4.32 1.90
C ILE A 47 14.90 -4.82 0.65
N MET A 48 15.54 -4.70 -0.51
CA MET A 48 15.07 -5.27 -1.76
C MET A 48 15.22 -6.80 -1.72
N LYS A 49 14.12 -7.54 -1.85
CA LYS A 49 14.10 -9.01 -1.92
C LYS A 49 14.51 -9.54 -3.29
N MET A 50 14.35 -8.73 -4.33
CA MET A 50 14.73 -9.02 -5.70
C MET A 50 15.11 -7.74 -6.43
N THR A 51 15.77 -7.89 -7.57
CA THR A 51 16.16 -6.77 -8.43
C THR A 51 14.91 -6.14 -9.06
N PHE A 52 14.91 -4.83 -9.24
CA PHE A 52 13.81 -4.10 -9.89
C PHE A 52 14.31 -2.83 -10.58
N PRO A 53 13.86 -2.52 -11.80
CA PRO A 53 13.03 -3.34 -12.67
C PRO A 53 13.84 -4.48 -13.33
N ASP A 54 13.16 -5.59 -13.65
CA ASP A 54 13.81 -6.83 -14.08
C ASP A 54 14.51 -6.68 -15.42
N GLU A 55 13.91 -6.13 -16.48
CA GLU A 55 14.57 -5.93 -17.78
C GLU A 55 13.85 -4.79 -18.52
N SER A 56 14.53 -3.66 -18.82
CA SER A 56 14.16 -2.59 -19.81
C SER A 56 14.39 -1.14 -19.35
N THR A 57 14.82 -0.87 -18.12
CA THR A 57 15.09 0.51 -17.68
C THR A 57 16.60 0.75 -17.59
N THR A 58 17.04 1.97 -17.92
CA THR A 58 18.42 2.45 -17.76
C THR A 58 19.03 1.91 -16.47
N ALA A 59 20.24 1.31 -16.58
CA ALA A 59 20.94 0.65 -15.47
C ALA A 59 21.03 1.53 -14.22
N ASP A 60 21.02 2.85 -14.39
CA ASP A 60 21.06 3.82 -13.31
C ASP A 60 19.87 3.78 -12.35
N MET A 61 18.71 3.26 -12.75
CA MET A 61 17.50 3.22 -11.91
C MET A 61 17.20 1.82 -11.36
N ARG A 62 18.12 0.87 -11.55
CA ARG A 62 17.95 -0.51 -11.09
C ARG A 62 18.33 -0.60 -9.62
N LEU A 63 17.38 -1.09 -8.82
CA LEU A 63 17.54 -1.46 -7.42
C LEU A 63 17.89 -2.94 -7.35
N MET A 64 18.97 -3.30 -6.68
CA MET A 64 19.49 -4.66 -6.66
C MET A 64 18.92 -5.47 -5.50
N LYS A 65 18.78 -6.79 -5.67
CA LYS A 65 18.49 -7.70 -4.54
C LYS A 65 19.51 -7.49 -3.40
N GLY A 66 19.00 -7.38 -2.18
CA GLY A 66 19.78 -7.13 -0.96
C GLY A 66 20.04 -5.65 -0.68
N GLU A 67 19.77 -4.76 -1.62
CA GLU A 67 19.99 -3.32 -1.45
C GLU A 67 19.06 -2.73 -0.39
N LYS A 68 19.62 -1.87 0.47
CA LYS A 68 18.84 -1.10 1.43
C LYS A 68 18.31 0.16 0.75
N VAL A 69 17.00 0.34 0.76
CA VAL A 69 16.31 1.46 0.12
C VAL A 69 15.45 2.23 1.10
N VAL A 70 15.20 3.50 0.80
CA VAL A 70 14.34 4.38 1.61
C VAL A 70 12.98 4.49 0.95
N VAL A 71 11.96 3.98 1.62
CA VAL A 71 10.56 4.17 1.24
C VAL A 71 10.07 5.47 1.85
N VAL A 72 9.72 6.44 1.02
CA VAL A 72 9.28 7.78 1.42
C VAL A 72 7.75 7.91 1.50
N GLY A 73 7.00 6.93 1.00
CA GLY A 73 5.54 7.00 1.02
C GLY A 73 4.81 5.78 0.46
N ALA A 74 3.48 5.82 0.61
CA ALA A 74 2.59 4.95 -0.16
C ALA A 74 2.57 5.44 -1.63
N SER A 75 2.61 4.50 -2.56
CA SER A 75 2.49 4.84 -3.99
C SER A 75 1.04 5.11 -4.36
N SER A 76 0.82 6.03 -5.32
CA SER A 76 -0.46 6.16 -6.01
C SER A 76 -0.83 4.90 -6.80
N ARG A 77 0.19 4.14 -7.25
CA ARG A 77 0.01 2.83 -7.90
C ARG A 77 -0.28 1.76 -6.85
N ARG A 78 -1.44 1.11 -6.98
CA ARG A 78 -1.87 0.01 -6.10
C ARG A 78 -0.79 -1.07 -6.01
N GLY A 79 -0.55 -1.55 -4.79
CA GLY A 79 0.44 -2.61 -4.55
C GLY A 79 1.91 -2.16 -4.67
N HIS A 80 2.19 -0.86 -4.76
CA HIS A 80 3.54 -0.33 -4.82
C HIS A 80 3.85 0.59 -3.63
N LEU A 81 5.13 0.79 -3.37
CA LEU A 81 5.69 1.75 -2.43
C LEU A 81 6.57 2.74 -3.18
N MET A 82 6.67 3.94 -2.62
CA MET A 82 7.42 5.03 -3.19
C MET A 82 8.84 5.02 -2.61
N VAL A 83 9.83 4.65 -3.42
CA VAL A 83 11.24 4.53 -3.02
C VAL A 83 12.02 5.71 -3.57
N GLU A 84 12.83 6.34 -2.73
CA GLU A 84 13.80 7.35 -3.16
C GLU A 84 15.13 6.68 -3.54
N HIS A 85 15.63 6.95 -4.74
CA HIS A 85 16.90 6.44 -5.25
C HIS A 85 17.49 7.45 -6.24
N LYS A 86 18.74 7.88 -6.01
CA LYS A 86 19.47 8.87 -6.84
C LYS A 86 18.65 10.13 -7.16
N ASN A 87 18.06 10.75 -6.12
CA ASN A 87 17.21 11.95 -6.23
C ASN A 87 15.97 11.78 -7.13
N ARG A 88 15.56 10.54 -7.36
CA ARG A 88 14.36 10.19 -8.11
C ARG A 88 13.49 9.27 -7.29
N THR A 89 12.21 9.26 -7.65
CA THR A 89 11.21 8.45 -7.01
C THR A 89 10.83 7.27 -7.90
N ILE A 90 10.91 6.06 -7.36
CA ILE A 90 10.64 4.81 -8.06
C ILE A 90 9.46 4.12 -7.37
N HIS A 91 8.49 3.67 -8.17
CA HIS A 91 7.36 2.89 -7.67
C HIS A 91 7.72 1.41 -7.69
N VAL A 92 7.95 0.81 -6.52
CA VAL A 92 8.41 -0.57 -6.38
C VAL A 92 7.29 -1.43 -5.80
N PRO A 93 6.97 -2.61 -6.36
CA PRO A 93 5.99 -3.53 -5.77
C PRO A 93 6.34 -3.84 -4.31
N PHE A 94 5.38 -3.72 -3.38
CA PHE A 94 5.68 -3.91 -1.95
C PHE A 94 6.22 -5.33 -1.64
N GLN A 95 5.82 -6.31 -2.45
CA GLN A 95 6.27 -7.70 -2.34
C GLN A 95 7.78 -7.89 -2.61
N TYR A 96 8.42 -6.91 -3.26
CA TYR A 96 9.88 -6.90 -3.50
C TYR A 96 10.62 -6.21 -2.36
N LEU A 97 9.91 -5.69 -1.36
CA LEU A 97 10.49 -4.96 -0.25
C LEU A 97 10.21 -5.70 1.04
N GLU A 98 11.25 -5.90 1.83
CA GLU A 98 11.16 -6.45 3.18
C GLU A 98 11.43 -5.36 4.19
N LEU A 99 10.53 -5.25 5.18
CA LEU A 99 10.77 -4.42 6.34
C LEU A 99 11.52 -5.26 7.38
N LYS A 100 12.76 -4.89 7.70
CA LYS A 100 13.43 -5.43 8.89
C LYS A 100 12.77 -4.86 10.13
N THR A 101 11.82 -5.58 10.70
CA THR A 101 11.42 -5.35 12.09
C THR A 101 12.61 -5.73 12.96
N ALA A 102 13.00 -4.89 13.92
CA ALA A 102 13.91 -5.34 14.98
C ALA A 102 13.27 -6.59 15.60
N ALA A 103 13.99 -7.71 15.60
CA ALA A 103 13.52 -8.90 16.29
C ALA A 103 13.33 -8.54 17.78
N PRO A 104 12.32 -9.08 18.47
CA PRO A 104 12.39 -9.15 19.91
C PRO A 104 13.59 -10.05 20.25
N GLU A 105 14.55 -9.49 20.97
CA GLU A 105 15.69 -10.21 21.57
C GLU A 105 15.21 -11.18 22.65
#